data_AF-A0A7Y0X424-F1
#
_entry.id   AF-A0A7Y0X424-F1
#
_cell.length_a   1.000
_cell.length_b   1.000
_cell.length_c   1.000
_cell.angle_alpha   90.00
_cell.angle_beta   90.00
_cell.angle_gamma   90.00
#
_symmetry.space_group_name_H-M   'P 1'
#
loop_
_entity.id
_entity.type
_entity.pdbx_description
1 polymer ?
#
loop_
_entity_poly.entity_id
_entity_poly.type
_entity_poly.pdbx_seq_one_letter_code
_entity_poly.pdbx_strand_id
1 'polypeptide(L)'
;MFFKQLAKEAKDERLKRYYSTPMVNGETPIDQVPFVSVDFETTGLNSEEDVILTIGLVPFTIDRVQCNGSAHWVVNPNREL
;
A
#
# COMPACT_ATOMS: atom_id res chain seq x y z
N MET A 1 3.10 10.02 -16.37
CA MET A 1 3.39 11.40 -15.93
C MET A 1 2.76 11.72 -14.57
N PHE A 2 1.56 11.22 -14.27
CA PHE A 2 0.84 11.47 -13.00
C PHE A 2 1.65 11.21 -11.72
N PHE A 3 2.23 10.01 -11.54
CA PHE A 3 3.03 9.69 -10.35
C PHE A 3 4.26 10.60 -10.18
N LYS A 4 4.87 11.05 -11.28
CA LYS A 4 5.97 12.03 -11.21
C LYS A 4 5.49 13.39 -10.69
N GLN A 5 4.27 13.79 -11.05
CA GLN A 5 3.65 15.02 -10.54
C GLN A 5 3.35 14.87 -9.05
N LEU A 6 2.72 13.76 -8.64
CA LEU A 6 2.44 13.47 -7.23
C LEU A 6 3.71 13.42 -6.39
N ALA A 7 4.81 12.85 -6.90
CA ALA A 7 6.11 12.86 -6.22
C ALA A 7 6.66 14.27 -5.99
N LYS A 8 6.41 15.20 -6.92
CA LYS A 8 6.85 16.60 -6.81
C LYS A 8 5.98 17.40 -5.84
N GLU A 9 4.68 17.13 -5.82
CA GLU A 9 3.70 17.85 -4.99
C GLU A 9 3.59 17.32 -3.56
N ALA A 10 3.89 16.04 -3.34
CA ALA A 10 3.84 15.42 -2.03
C ALA A 10 4.77 16.14 -1.05
N LYS A 11 4.26 16.45 0.15
CA LYS A 11 5.05 17.03 1.24
C LYS A 11 5.74 15.95 2.08
N ASP A 12 5.07 14.82 2.27
CA ASP A 12 5.58 13.70 3.06
C ASP A 12 6.63 12.90 2.27
N GLU A 13 7.81 12.70 2.87
CA GLU A 13 8.92 11.97 2.24
C GLU A 13 8.58 10.51 1.91
N ARG A 14 7.69 9.88 2.69
CA ARG A 14 7.23 8.50 2.42
C ARG A 14 6.41 8.44 1.14
N LEU A 15 5.56 9.44 0.92
CA LEU A 15 4.77 9.57 -0.31
C LEU A 15 5.66 9.91 -1.51
N LYS A 16 6.64 10.81 -1.35
CA LYS A 16 7.62 11.08 -2.42
C LYS A 16 8.34 9.81 -2.84
N ARG A 17 8.83 9.02 -1.87
CA ARG A 17 9.49 7.74 -2.13
C ARG A 17 8.55 6.78 -2.86
N TYR A 18 7.31 6.63 -2.39
CA TYR A 18 6.31 5.78 -3.04
C TYR A 18 6.09 6.18 -4.51
N TYR A 19 5.79 7.45 -4.77
CA TYR A 19 5.51 7.93 -6.12
C TYR A 19 6.72 7.93 -7.06
N SER A 20 7.94 8.04 -6.51
CA SER A 20 9.19 7.93 -7.27
C SER A 20 9.59 6.50 -7.60
N THR A 21 9.02 5.51 -6.91
CA THR A 21 9.35 4.10 -7.12
C THR A 21 8.74 3.65 -8.45
N PRO A 22 9.54 3.11 -9.39
CA PRO A 22 9.01 2.66 -10.67
C PRO A 22 8.08 1.47 -10.46
N MET A 23 7.00 1.43 -11.25
CA MET A 23 6.14 0.25 -11.34
C MET A 23 6.88 -0.90 -12.03
N VAL A 24 6.44 -2.13 -11.79
CA VAL A 24 6.88 -3.31 -12.54
C VAL A 24 6.62 -3.07 -14.03
N ASN A 25 7.55 -3.48 -14.89
CA ASN A 25 7.39 -3.33 -16.34
C ASN A 25 6.14 -4.09 -16.80
N GLY A 26 5.27 -3.47 -17.60
CA GLY A 26 4.06 -4.10 -18.13
C GLY A 26 4.30 -5.31 -19.04
N GLU A 27 5.53 -5.47 -19.55
CA GLU A 27 5.94 -6.66 -20.31
C GLU A 27 6.42 -7.82 -19.41
N THR A 28 6.50 -7.61 -18.08
CA THR A 28 6.90 -8.66 -17.14
C THR A 28 5.82 -9.76 -17.13
N PRO A 29 6.17 -11.03 -17.42
CA PRO A 29 5.24 -12.14 -17.31
C PRO A 29 4.61 -12.20 -15.90
N ILE A 30 3.31 -12.53 -15.84
CA ILE A 30 2.52 -12.48 -14.59
C ILE A 30 3.11 -13.37 -13.48
N ASP A 31 3.73 -14.49 -13.84
CA ASP A 31 4.38 -15.45 -12.95
C ASP A 31 5.71 -14.93 -12.38
N GLN A 32 6.29 -13.90 -12.99
CA GLN A 32 7.50 -13.20 -12.54
C GLN A 32 7.18 -11.89 -11.78
N VAL A 33 5.91 -11.49 -11.70
CA VAL A 33 5.51 -10.30 -10.95
C VAL A 33 5.49 -10.62 -9.45
N PRO A 34 6.13 -9.79 -8.60
CA PRO A 34 5.92 -9.87 -7.16
C PRO A 34 4.56 -9.24 -6.79
N PHE A 35 3.79 -9.91 -5.95
CA PHE A 35 2.49 -9.42 -5.50
C PHE A 35 2.44 -9.17 -4.00
N VAL A 36 1.51 -8.30 -3.62
CA VAL A 36 1.10 -8.10 -2.23
C VAL A 36 -0.42 -7.97 -2.21
N SER A 37 -1.06 -8.72 -1.31
CA SER A 37 -2.46 -8.49 -0.96
C SER A 37 -2.47 -7.50 0.20
N VAL A 38 -3.29 -6.47 0.09
CA VAL A 38 -3.47 -5.43 1.11
C VAL A 38 -4.96 -5.31 1.38
N ASP A 39 -5.31 -5.27 2.66
CA ASP A 39 -6.69 -5.16 3.13
C ASP A 39 -6.79 -4.10 4.25
N PHE A 40 -7.85 -3.31 4.20
CA PHE A 40 -8.09 -2.20 5.13
C PHE A 40 -9.44 -2.39 5.80
N GLU A 41 -9.47 -2.25 7.12
CA GLU A 41 -10.73 -2.11 7.84
C GLU A 41 -10.89 -0.65 8.27
N THR A 42 -12.08 -0.11 8.06
CA THR A 42 -12.41 1.28 8.30
C THR A 42 -13.68 1.40 9.14
N THR A 43 -13.94 2.57 9.73
CA THR A 43 -15.20 2.82 10.46
C THR A 43 -16.43 2.86 9.54
N GLY A 44 -16.22 3.05 8.24
CA GLY A 44 -17.23 3.18 7.21
C GLY A 44 -16.58 3.35 5.83
N LEU A 45 -17.31 3.89 4.85
CA LEU A 45 -16.86 3.98 3.45
C LEU A 45 -16.62 5.42 2.95
N ASN A 46 -16.79 6.43 3.81
CA ASN A 46 -16.59 7.84 3.45
C ASN A 46 -15.17 8.29 3.80
N SER A 47 -14.29 8.46 2.82
CA SER A 47 -12.88 8.82 3.05
C SER A 47 -12.65 10.18 3.71
N GLU A 48 -13.63 11.08 3.73
CA GLU A 48 -13.54 12.39 4.39
C GLU A 48 -13.86 12.31 5.89
N GLU A 49 -14.57 11.27 6.33
CA GLU A 49 -15.09 11.14 7.71
C GLU A 49 -14.57 9.88 8.41
N ASP A 50 -14.50 8.78 7.67
CA ASP A 50 -14.10 7.47 8.17
C ASP A 50 -12.59 7.29 8.18
N VAL A 51 -12.13 6.55 9.18
CA VAL A 51 -10.70 6.35 9.44
C VAL A 51 -10.33 4.88 9.34
N ILE A 52 -9.07 4.63 9.00
CA ILE A 52 -8.49 3.28 8.99
C ILE A 52 -8.33 2.81 10.44
N LEU A 53 -8.85 1.62 10.73
CA LEU A 53 -8.72 0.92 12.00
C LEU A 53 -7.61 -0.13 11.94
N THR A 54 -7.51 -0.88 10.85
CA THR A 54 -6.45 -1.88 10.67
C THR A 54 -5.94 -1.94 9.25
N ILE A 55 -4.69 -2.36 9.11
CA ILE A 55 -4.04 -2.64 7.83
C ILE A 55 -3.48 -4.05 7.90
N GLY A 56 -3.94 -4.93 7.01
CA GLY A 56 -3.36 -6.24 6.77
C GLY A 56 -2.61 -6.27 5.45
N LEU A 57 -1.44 -6.94 5.41
CA LEU A 57 -0.81 -7.28 4.15
C LEU A 57 -0.16 -8.66 4.18
N VAL A 58 -0.07 -9.29 3.00
CA VAL A 58 0.71 -10.51 2.80
C VAL A 58 1.32 -10.53 1.40
N PRO A 59 2.64 -10.73 1.27
CA PRO A 59 3.28 -10.92 -0.02
C PRO A 59 2.96 -12.30 -0.60
N PHE A 60 2.88 -12.38 -1.92
CA PHE A 60 2.67 -13.65 -2.62
C PHE A 60 3.28 -13.64 -4.02
N THR A 61 3.51 -14.83 -4.55
CA THR A 61 3.74 -15.09 -5.97
C THR A 61 2.55 -15.89 -6.51
N ILE A 62 2.50 -16.10 -7.83
CA ILE A 62 1.44 -16.92 -8.44
C ILE A 62 1.35 -18.34 -7.84
N ASP A 63 2.47 -18.87 -7.34
CA ASP A 63 2.57 -20.22 -6.80
C ASP A 63 2.25 -20.33 -5.29
N ARG A 64 2.39 -19.22 -4.54
CA ARG A 64 2.37 -19.29 -3.06
C ARG A 64 2.11 -17.95 -2.37
N VAL A 65 1.30 -18.02 -1.31
CA VAL A 65 1.19 -16.99 -0.27
C VAL A 65 2.31 -17.13 0.77
N GLN A 66 3.05 -16.05 1.04
CA GLN A 66 4.22 -16.03 1.90
C GLN A 66 3.90 -15.48 3.30
N CYS A 67 3.28 -16.29 4.15
CA CYS A 67 2.79 -15.85 5.47
C CYS A 67 3.88 -15.29 6.40
N ASN A 68 5.14 -15.70 6.26
CA ASN A 68 6.24 -15.15 7.07
C ASN A 68 6.54 -13.66 6.76
N GLY A 69 6.07 -13.16 5.61
CA GLY A 69 6.15 -11.75 5.24
C GLY A 69 4.86 -10.97 5.53
N SER A 70 3.85 -11.60 6.15
CA SER A 70 2.62 -10.89 6.49
C SER A 70 2.87 -9.85 7.58
N ALA A 71 2.16 -8.73 7.49
CA ALA A 71 2.18 -7.72 8.53
C ALA A 71 0.75 -7.25 8.82
N HIS A 72 0.53 -6.88 10.07
CA HIS A 72 -0.74 -6.36 10.55
C HIS A 72 -0.50 -5.21 11.50
N TRP A 73 -1.20 -4.10 11.29
CA TRP A 73 -1.16 -2.93 12.15
C TRP A 73 -2.57 -2.58 12.61
N VAL A 74 -2.71 -2.32 13.92
CA VAL A 74 -3.88 -1.66 14.48
C VAL A 74 -3.57 -0.17 14.58
N VAL A 75 -4.44 0.66 14.02
CA VAL A 75 -4.30 2.11 13.96
C VAL A 75 -5.18 2.71 15.06
N ASN A 76 -4.61 3.60 15.87
CA ASN A 76 -5.38 4.40 16.80
C ASN A 76 -5.60 5.80 16.20
N PRO A 77 -6.77 6.09 15.61
CA PRO A 77 -7.03 7.38 14.97
C PRO A 77 -7.09 8.55 15.96
N ASN A 78 -7.31 8.27 17.25
CA ASN A 78 -7.43 9.29 18.30
C ASN A 78 -6.09 9.59 19.01
N ARG A 79 -4.99 9.01 18.55
CA ARG A 79 -3.66 9.25 19.11
C ARG A 79 -2.99 10.40 18.37
N GLU A 80 -2.52 11.41 19.10
CA GLU A 80 -1.68 12.47 18.52
C GLU A 80 -0.39 11.87 17.92
N LEU A 81 0.01 12.39 16.75
CA LEU A 81 1.20 11.98 15.98
C LEU A 81 2.47 12.64 16.49
#